data_AF-A0A957PAQ1-F1
#
_entry.id   AF-A0A957PAQ1-F1
#
_cell.length_a   1.000
_cell.length_b   1.000
_cell.length_c   1.000
_cell.angle_alpha   90.00
_cell.angle_beta   90.00
_cell.angle_gamma   90.00
#
_symmetry.space_group_name_H-M   'P 1'
#
loop_
_entity.id
_entity.type
_entity.pdbx_description
1 polymer ?
#
loop_
_entity_poly.entity_id
_entity_poly.type
_entity_poly.pdbx_seq_one_letter_code
_entity_poly.pdbx_strand_id
1 'polypeptide(L)' 'MVAHKQELADLMNLTSGDQKHDPSAFSTMGVLSVLYDRILHYDAADPQSEDRDRFILSKGHGP' A
#
# COMPACT_ATOMS: atom_id res chain seq x y z
N MET A 1 -18.03 -2.42 5.77
CA MET A 1 -17.14 -1.58 4.94
C MET A 1 -16.25 -0.60 5.70
N VAL A 2 -16.42 -0.38 7.01
CA VAL A 2 -15.55 0.56 7.79
C VAL A 2 -14.27 -0.11 8.33
N ALA A 3 -14.31 -1.43 8.60
CA ALA A 3 -13.18 -2.16 9.20
C ALA A 3 -11.90 -2.17 8.35
N HIS A 4 -12.03 -2.30 7.02
CA HIS A 4 -10.87 -2.46 6.13
C HIS A 4 -10.01 -1.19 6.01
N LYS A 5 -10.63 -0.02 6.17
CA LYS A 5 -9.98 1.28 6.00
C LYS A 5 -9.09 1.65 7.19
N GLN A 6 -9.47 1.22 8.39
CA GLN A 6 -8.71 1.47 9.62
C GLN A 6 -7.50 0.53 9.70
N GLU A 7 -7.66 -0.74 9.34
CA GLU A 7 -6.54 -1.69 9.25
C GLU A 7 -5.47 -1.24 8.24
N LEU A 8 -5.88 -0.68 7.09
CA LEU A 8 -4.94 -0.12 6.13
C LEU A 8 -4.19 1.10 6.69
N ALA A 9 -4.86 1.98 7.42
CA ALA A 9 -4.21 3.13 8.05
C ALA A 9 -3.20 2.70 9.13
N ASP A 10 -3.52 1.65 9.89
CA ASP A 10 -2.65 1.13 10.93
C ASP A 10 -1.42 0.40 10.34
N LEU A 11 -1.60 -0.36 9.26
CA LEU A 11 -0.49 -0.94 8.49
C LEU A 11 0.42 0.14 7.87
N MET A 12 -0.15 1.26 7.42
CA MET A 12 0.60 2.40 6.88
C MET A 12 1.42 3.11 7.97
N ASN A 13 0.96 3.17 9.21
CA ASN A 13 1.73 3.77 10.31
C ASN A 13 2.94 2.92 10.75
N LEU A 14 2.99 1.63 10.38
CA LEU A 14 4.15 0.76 10.64
C LEU A 14 5.33 1.04 9.69
N THR A 15 5.13 1.78 8.59
CA THR A 15 6.21 2.20 7.68
C THR A 15 6.93 3.47 8.15
N SER A 16 6.36 4.20 9.11
CA SER A 16 6.84 5.50 9.61
C SER A 16 7.98 5.40 10.64
N GLY A 17 8.90 4.45 10.47
CA GLY A 17 10.06 4.24 11.34
C GLY A 17 11.31 5.05 10.99
N ASP A 18 11.33 5.71 9.82
CA ASP A 18 12.44 6.57 9.39
C ASP A 18 11.96 8.02 9.30
N GLN A 19 12.24 8.80 10.35
CA GLN A 19 11.82 10.21 10.55
C GLN A 19 12.24 11.20 9.44
N LYS A 20 12.81 10.72 8.33
CA LYS A 20 13.31 11.53 7.22
C LYS A 20 12.43 11.50 5.96
N HIS A 21 11.33 10.74 5.93
CA HIS A 21 10.56 10.50 4.70
C HIS A 21 9.07 10.92 4.70
N ASP A 22 8.58 11.51 5.79
CA ASP A 22 7.16 11.84 6.00
C ASP A 22 6.46 12.49 4.78
N PRO A 23 6.90 13.62 4.20
CA PRO A 23 6.15 14.26 3.10
C PRO A 23 6.16 13.46 1.80
N SER A 24 7.20 12.66 1.60
CA SER A 24 7.42 11.88 0.38
C SER A 24 6.55 10.62 0.38
N ALA A 25 6.33 10.03 1.56
CA ALA A 25 5.46 8.86 1.76
C ALA A 25 3.99 9.19 1.45
N PHE A 26 3.48 10.32 1.95
CA PHE A 26 2.08 10.70 1.78
C PHE A 26 1.67 10.98 0.32
N SER A 27 2.59 11.46 -0.52
CA SER A 27 2.31 11.83 -1.93
C SER A 27 1.77 10.66 -2.77
N THR A 28 2.16 9.43 -2.44
CA THR A 28 1.74 8.20 -3.13
C THR A 28 0.60 7.47 -2.43
N MET A 29 0.29 7.82 -1.18
CA MET A 29 -0.60 7.04 -0.32
C MET A 29 -2.05 6.99 -0.83
N GLY A 30 -2.58 8.11 -1.33
CA GLY A 30 -3.91 8.15 -1.93
C GLY A 30 -4.03 7.26 -3.18
N VAL A 31 -2.98 7.23 -4.01
CA VAL A 31 -2.94 6.39 -5.22
C VAL A 31 -2.87 4.91 -4.84
N LEU A 32 -2.00 4.54 -3.89
CA LEU A 32 -1.89 3.16 -3.42
C LEU A 32 -3.21 2.65 -2.84
N SER A 33 -3.91 3.48 -2.05
CA SER A 33 -5.22 3.10 -1.51
C SER A 33 -6.23 2.75 -2.60
N VAL A 34 -6.30 3.53 -3.69
CA VAL A 34 -7.22 3.24 -4.80
C VAL A 34 -6.79 1.99 -5.57
N LEU A 35 -5.47 1.81 -5.78
CA LEU A 35 -4.95 0.64 -6.49
C LEU A 35 -5.33 -0.66 -5.77
N TYR A 36 -5.08 -0.76 -4.46
CA TYR A 36 -5.39 -1.95 -3.68
C TYR A 36 -6.90 -2.12 -3.42
N ASP A 37 -7.67 -1.05 -3.23
CA ASP A 37 -9.09 -1.16 -2.91
C ASP A 37 -9.98 -1.46 -4.13
N ARG A 38 -9.56 -1.04 -5.34
CA ARG A 38 -10.48 -0.98 -6.49
C ARG A 38 -9.95 -1.51 -7.81
N ILE A 39 -8.64 -1.62 -7.98
CA ILE A 39 -8.04 -1.86 -9.29
C ILE A 39 -7.31 -3.20 -9.34
N LEU A 40 -6.38 -3.42 -8.41
CA LEU A 40 -5.52 -4.60 -8.42
C LEU A 40 -6.30 -5.85 -8.08
N HIS A 41 -6.18 -6.86 -8.93
CA HIS A 41 -6.53 -8.22 -8.60
C HIS A 41 -5.38 -8.86 -7.81
N TYR A 42 -5.57 -9.05 -6.50
CA TYR A 42 -4.58 -9.70 -5.64
C TYR A 42 -5.26 -10.52 -4.54
N ASP A 43 -4.55 -11.54 -4.06
CA ASP A 43 -4.90 -12.28 -2.84
C ASP A 43 -3.84 -12.01 -1.77
N ALA A 44 -4.26 -11.47 -0.62
CA ALA A 44 -3.38 -11.20 0.51
C ALA A 44 -2.91 -12.50 1.20
N ALA A 45 -3.70 -13.57 1.12
CA ALA A 45 -3.36 -14.89 1.68
C ALA A 45 -2.44 -15.70 0.76
N ASP A 46 -2.46 -15.44 -0.55
CA ASP A 46 -1.51 -15.99 -1.52
C ASP A 46 -0.87 -14.89 -2.41
N PRO A 47 0.14 -14.18 -1.88
CA PRO A 47 0.86 -13.16 -2.64
C PRO A 47 1.68 -13.69 -3.81
N GLN A 48 1.80 -15.02 -3.98
CA GLN A 48 2.55 -15.64 -5.08
C GLN A 48 1.64 -16.21 -6.17
N SER A 49 0.32 -16.12 -6.03
CA SER A 49 -0.67 -16.52 -7.04
C SER A 49 -0.28 -16.05 -8.44
N GLU A 50 -0.28 -16.97 -9.41
CA GLU A 50 0.10 -16.67 -10.80
C GLU A 50 -0.86 -15.70 -11.49
N ASP A 51 -2.12 -15.67 -11.05
CA ASP A 51 -3.21 -14.86 -11.64
C ASP A 51 -3.30 -13.44 -11.07
N ARG A 52 -2.39 -13.06 -10.17
CA ARG A 52 -2.37 -11.72 -9.55
C ARG A 52 -1.82 -10.65 -10.50
N ASP A 53 -2.32 -9.44 -10.34
CA ASP A 53 -1.68 -8.26 -10.91
C ASP A 53 -0.34 -7.99 -10.21
N ARG A 54 0.67 -7.56 -10.99
CA ARG A 54 2.00 -7.24 -10.47
C ARG A 54 2.17 -5.73 -10.34
N PHE A 55 2.35 -5.26 -9.11
CA PHE A 55 2.63 -3.86 -8.81
C PHE A 55 4.11 -3.65 -8.47
N ILE A 56 4.77 -2.69 -9.15
CA ILE A 56 6.17 -2.32 -8.89
C ILE A 56 6.23 -0.82 -8.61
N LEU A 57 6.63 -0.45 -7.39
CA LEU A 57 6.88 0.94 -7.04
C LEU A 57 8.32 1.32 -7.39
N SER A 58 8.51 2.06 -8.48
CA SER A 58 9.85 2.45 -8.96
C SER A 58 10.56 3.52 -8.10
N LYS A 59 9.96 4.00 -7.01
CA LYS A 59 10.53 5.01 -6.12
C LYS A 59 11.37 4.35 -5.04
N GLY A 60 12.67 4.66 -4.97
CA GLY A 60 13.62 4.03 -4.04
C GLY A 60 13.37 4.32 -2.54
N HIS A 61 12.55 5.33 -2.23
CA HIS A 61 12.03 5.62 -0.89
C HIS A 61 10.50 5.58 -0.97
N GLY A 62 9.93 4.38 -0.97
CA GLY A 62 8.49 4.18 -0.86
C GLY A 62 7.89 4.92 0.36
N PRO A 63 6.56 4.93 0.51
CA PRO A 63 5.98 5.26 1.80
C PRO A 63 6.45 4.32 2.91
#